data_AF-A0A5C7BD00-F1
#
_entry.id   AF-A0A5C7BD00-F1
#
_cell.length_a   1.000
_cell.length_b   1.000
_cell.length_c   1.000
_cell.angle_alpha   90.00
_cell.angle_beta   90.00
_cell.angle_gamma   90.00
#
_symmetry.space_group_name_H-M   'P 1'
#
loop_
_entity.id
_entity.type
_entity.pdbx_description
1 polymer ?
#
loop_
_entity_poly.entity_id
_entity_poly.type
_entity_poly.pdbx_seq_one_letter_code
_entity_poly.pdbx_strand_id
1 'polypeptide(L)'
;MENQNLEALNLTNTVFNVLIESVVNHFKLKHNILIKYKDSQLYGFGNYNTEQPSLKGDFELIIKSYVNGKYLYNKQREAASGKPIIKISGDYKNLFFKYLGFQNITDFIKSDLFTSKQRIKQLELITKGDKINEHHYVCYYYGEDSKMNKGQVIIHNNWKTIEMIYVYVNEKEEKNTYTFYGNITQSEDFAHINTKYYVGNKKSEGAKFIFFIGKSSPNERQYLIGTYCGFDKYDRAISGKMILKKYNSKAEIEDEANDKSFDPILCQELNKNRTVVESNIRKNPLLFSKKSPFAQVLTRTSGDYVFKFEIEQTRHELKLKIEKYHFNIISINDSIIIEDDRVTVLNKGQIINFDFSVSGMFHLQKISIYINAIYFVENDNKVTGIFNGVDINNKIVSGNLSIVAIN
;
A
#
# COMPACT_ATOMS: atom_id res chain seq x y z
N MET A 1 17.99 -18.08 -31.88
CA MET A 1 18.43 -16.67 -31.72
C MET A 1 17.23 -15.95 -31.15
N GLU A 2 17.21 -15.26 -30.02
CA GLU A 2 18.21 -14.74 -29.08
C GLU A 2 17.63 -14.96 -27.67
N ASN A 3 18.43 -15.43 -26.73
CA ASN A 3 18.11 -15.26 -25.30
C ASN A 3 19.41 -15.20 -24.48
N GLN A 4 20.41 -14.52 -25.05
CA GLN A 4 21.74 -14.39 -24.46
C GLN A 4 21.86 -13.19 -23.51
N ASN A 5 20.92 -12.24 -23.52
CA ASN A 5 20.93 -11.03 -22.68
C ASN A 5 20.10 -11.14 -21.39
N LEU A 6 20.25 -12.24 -20.63
CA LEU A 6 19.81 -12.24 -19.23
C LEU A 6 21.04 -11.98 -18.35
N GLU A 7 21.02 -10.89 -17.57
CA GLU A 7 22.05 -10.50 -16.60
C GLU A 7 22.35 -11.59 -15.55
N ALA A 8 21.47 -12.59 -15.43
CA ALA A 8 21.64 -13.72 -14.55
C ALA A 8 20.83 -14.95 -15.02
N LEU A 9 21.15 -16.10 -14.43
CA LEU A 9 20.51 -17.39 -14.68
C LEU A 9 19.91 -17.94 -13.39
N ASN A 10 18.63 -18.29 -13.42
CA ASN A 10 17.95 -18.90 -12.29
C ASN A 10 17.94 -20.42 -12.41
N LEU A 11 18.43 -21.10 -11.38
CA LEU A 11 18.43 -22.56 -11.25
C LEU A 11 17.54 -22.97 -10.09
N THR A 12 16.73 -24.02 -10.28
CA THR A 12 16.12 -24.71 -9.14
C THR A 12 17.21 -25.26 -8.23
N ASN A 13 16.94 -25.32 -6.93
CA ASN A 13 17.88 -25.85 -5.94
C ASN A 13 18.45 -27.22 -6.35
N THR A 14 17.59 -28.11 -6.83
CA THR A 14 17.96 -29.45 -7.31
C THR A 14 18.95 -29.41 -8.47
N VAL A 15 18.68 -28.60 -9.51
CA VAL A 15 19.58 -28.49 -10.67
C VAL A 15 20.90 -27.84 -10.29
N PHE A 16 20.86 -26.85 -9.39
CA PHE A 16 22.08 -26.22 -8.88
C PHE A 16 22.94 -27.20 -8.08
N ASN A 17 22.37 -28.02 -7.20
CA ASN A 17 23.16 -29.00 -6.43
C ASN A 17 23.85 -30.01 -7.34
N VAL A 18 23.14 -30.55 -8.35
CA VAL A 18 23.73 -31.45 -9.35
C VAL A 18 24.85 -30.77 -10.12
N LEU A 19 24.68 -29.48 -10.49
CA LEU A 19 25.73 -28.70 -11.13
C LEU A 19 26.99 -28.60 -10.26
N ILE A 20 26.83 -28.25 -8.98
CA ILE A 20 27.97 -28.13 -8.05
C ILE A 20 28.66 -29.47 -7.82
N GLU A 21 27.91 -30.53 -7.59
CA GLU A 21 28.46 -31.88 -7.43
C GLU A 21 29.24 -32.29 -8.69
N SER A 22 28.70 -32.03 -9.88
CA SER A 22 29.38 -32.31 -11.14
C SER A 22 30.68 -31.52 -11.27
N VAL A 23 30.66 -30.22 -10.95
CA VAL A 23 31.85 -29.35 -10.99
C VAL A 23 32.94 -29.87 -10.03
N VAL A 24 32.58 -30.18 -8.78
CA VAL A 24 33.54 -30.64 -7.78
C VAL A 24 34.08 -32.03 -8.15
N ASN A 25 33.25 -32.93 -8.66
CA ASN A 25 33.69 -34.25 -9.10
C ASN A 25 34.61 -34.16 -10.32
N HIS A 26 34.26 -33.33 -11.31
CA HIS A 26 35.12 -33.09 -12.48
C HIS A 26 36.50 -32.56 -12.06
N PHE A 27 36.53 -31.60 -11.13
CA PHE A 27 37.78 -31.06 -10.59
C PHE A 27 38.64 -32.13 -9.90
N LYS A 28 38.03 -32.93 -9.01
CA LYS A 28 38.75 -34.00 -8.30
C LYS A 28 39.33 -35.04 -9.24
N LEU A 29 38.58 -35.41 -10.29
CA LEU A 29 39.05 -36.35 -11.31
C LEU A 29 40.18 -35.75 -12.14
N LYS A 30 40.03 -34.50 -12.62
CA LYS A 30 41.03 -33.81 -13.44
C LYS A 30 42.38 -33.69 -12.75
N HIS A 31 42.38 -33.46 -11.43
CA HIS A 31 43.59 -33.23 -10.64
C HIS A 31 43.98 -34.42 -9.74
N ASN A 32 43.36 -35.59 -9.91
CA ASN A 32 43.60 -36.81 -9.13
C ASN A 32 43.58 -36.58 -7.59
N ILE A 33 42.60 -35.82 -7.10
CA ILE A 33 42.50 -35.45 -5.67
C ILE A 33 41.76 -36.54 -4.89
N LEU A 34 42.51 -37.33 -4.12
CA LEU A 34 42.00 -38.43 -3.29
C LEU A 34 41.67 -38.02 -1.85
N ILE A 35 42.22 -36.90 -1.36
CA ILE A 35 42.11 -36.44 0.04
C ILE A 35 41.07 -35.32 0.14
N LYS A 36 40.44 -35.19 1.31
CA LYS A 36 39.53 -34.08 1.63
C LYS A 36 40.25 -32.73 1.51
N TYR A 37 39.96 -32.02 0.43
CA TYR A 37 40.39 -30.66 0.18
C TYR A 37 39.65 -29.69 1.11
N LYS A 38 40.35 -28.70 1.70
CA LYS A 38 39.70 -27.61 2.44
C LYS A 38 38.92 -26.73 1.47
N ASP A 39 37.76 -26.21 1.89
CA ASP A 39 36.91 -25.37 1.03
C ASP A 39 37.64 -24.14 0.47
N SER A 40 38.48 -23.48 1.29
CA SER A 40 39.30 -22.35 0.86
C SER A 40 40.23 -22.72 -0.31
N GLN A 41 40.80 -23.92 -0.29
CA GLN A 41 41.67 -24.43 -1.35
C GLN A 41 40.86 -24.90 -2.57
N LEU A 42 39.76 -25.64 -2.34
CA LEU A 42 38.89 -26.14 -3.41
C LEU A 42 38.36 -25.01 -4.27
N TYR A 43 37.80 -23.97 -3.63
CA TYR A 43 37.19 -22.85 -4.33
C TYR A 43 38.18 -21.73 -4.67
N GLY A 44 39.38 -21.71 -4.07
CA GLY A 44 40.41 -20.71 -4.34
C GLY A 44 40.09 -19.33 -3.76
N PHE A 45 39.83 -19.26 -2.44
CA PHE A 45 39.61 -18.00 -1.73
C PHE A 45 40.30 -17.99 -0.36
N GLY A 46 40.56 -16.79 0.18
CA GLY A 46 41.29 -16.63 1.44
C GLY A 46 42.77 -16.98 1.29
N ASN A 47 43.39 -17.53 2.34
CA ASN A 47 44.80 -17.96 2.34
C ASN A 47 44.95 -19.36 1.73
N TYR A 48 44.58 -19.52 0.46
CA TYR A 48 44.81 -20.77 -0.29
C TYR A 48 46.20 -20.77 -0.96
N ASN A 49 46.75 -21.95 -1.22
CA ASN A 49 47.99 -22.10 -1.95
C ASN A 49 47.73 -21.99 -3.47
N THR A 50 48.31 -20.98 -4.11
CA THR A 50 48.19 -20.72 -5.55
C THR A 50 48.90 -21.73 -6.43
N GLU A 51 49.90 -22.45 -5.89
CA GLU A 51 50.62 -23.52 -6.61
C GLU A 51 49.85 -24.83 -6.64
N GLN A 52 48.85 -24.99 -5.76
CA GLN A 52 47.97 -26.16 -5.74
C GLN A 52 46.72 -25.94 -6.60
N PRO A 53 46.17 -27.00 -7.22
CA PRO A 53 44.94 -26.91 -7.97
C PRO A 53 43.80 -26.28 -7.18
N SER A 54 42.98 -25.46 -7.83
CA SER A 54 41.74 -24.90 -7.30
C SER A 54 40.73 -24.68 -8.44
N LEU A 55 39.43 -24.68 -8.11
CA LEU A 55 38.36 -24.36 -9.07
C LEU A 55 38.55 -22.97 -9.66
N LYS A 56 38.97 -21.99 -8.84
CA LYS A 56 39.31 -20.65 -9.32
C LYS A 56 40.34 -20.72 -10.45
N GLY A 57 41.49 -21.37 -10.22
CA GLY A 57 42.54 -21.46 -11.24
C GLY A 57 42.05 -22.15 -12.51
N ASP A 58 41.29 -23.23 -12.37
CA ASP A 58 40.69 -23.95 -13.50
C ASP A 58 39.70 -23.08 -14.30
N PHE A 59 38.90 -22.26 -13.63
CA PHE A 59 37.96 -21.36 -14.27
C PHE A 59 38.66 -20.18 -14.97
N GLU A 60 39.69 -19.61 -14.35
CA GLU A 60 40.49 -18.52 -14.94
C GLU A 60 41.15 -18.96 -16.26
N LEU A 61 41.56 -20.23 -16.37
CA LEU A 61 42.07 -20.80 -17.63
C LEU A 61 41.01 -20.85 -18.75
N ILE A 62 39.73 -21.00 -18.42
CA ILE A 62 38.64 -21.06 -19.40
C ILE A 62 38.26 -19.66 -19.90
N ILE A 63 38.08 -18.71 -18.98
CA ILE A 63 37.60 -17.37 -19.35
C ILE A 63 38.73 -16.37 -19.62
N LYS A 64 39.98 -16.75 -19.34
CA LYS A 64 41.18 -15.90 -19.47
C LYS A 64 41.03 -14.55 -18.73
N SER A 65 40.30 -14.55 -17.63
CA SER A 65 40.04 -13.38 -16.79
C SER A 65 39.90 -13.80 -15.34
N TYR A 66 39.94 -12.81 -14.44
CA TYR A 66 39.85 -13.04 -13.00
C TYR A 66 38.52 -13.69 -12.59
N VAL A 67 38.60 -14.66 -11.68
CA VAL A 67 37.43 -15.33 -11.10
C VAL A 67 37.39 -15.14 -9.59
N ASN A 68 36.24 -14.72 -9.05
CA ASN A 68 36.03 -14.70 -7.61
C ASN A 68 35.73 -16.13 -7.11
N GLY A 69 36.76 -16.82 -6.62
CA GLY A 69 36.64 -18.18 -6.08
C GLY A 69 35.57 -18.33 -4.98
N LYS A 70 35.35 -17.29 -4.16
CA LYS A 70 34.35 -17.32 -3.08
C LYS A 70 32.91 -17.32 -3.59
N TYR A 71 32.68 -16.91 -4.84
CA TYR A 71 31.35 -16.79 -5.41
C TYR A 71 30.59 -18.13 -5.41
N LEU A 72 31.20 -19.19 -5.93
CA LEU A 72 30.57 -20.50 -6.05
C LEU A 72 30.31 -21.13 -4.67
N TYR A 73 31.26 -20.97 -3.74
CA TYR A 73 31.10 -21.37 -2.35
C TYR A 73 29.91 -20.68 -1.66
N ASN A 74 29.77 -19.36 -1.83
CA ASN A 74 28.62 -18.64 -1.27
C ASN A 74 27.30 -19.13 -1.86
N LYS A 75 27.25 -19.44 -3.17
CA LYS A 75 26.06 -20.00 -3.84
C LYS A 75 25.73 -21.41 -3.35
N GLN A 76 26.73 -22.23 -3.07
CA GLN A 76 26.54 -23.53 -2.43
C GLN A 76 25.93 -23.40 -1.03
N ARG A 77 26.42 -22.46 -0.21
CA ARG A 77 25.82 -22.19 1.11
C ARG A 77 24.38 -21.68 1.01
N GLU A 78 24.09 -20.82 0.03
CA GLU A 78 22.74 -20.34 -0.27
C GLU A 78 21.80 -21.50 -0.67
N ALA A 79 22.30 -22.50 -1.40
CA ALA A 79 21.53 -23.70 -1.72
C ALA A 79 21.33 -24.61 -0.51
N ALA A 80 22.36 -24.78 0.32
CA ALA A 80 22.30 -25.59 1.54
C ALA A 80 21.33 -25.03 2.59
N SER A 81 21.05 -23.72 2.59
CA SER A 81 20.04 -23.12 3.46
C SER A 81 18.59 -23.38 3.01
N GLY A 82 18.38 -24.21 1.98
CA GLY A 82 17.05 -24.58 1.48
C GLY A 82 16.43 -23.58 0.50
N LYS A 83 17.20 -22.63 -0.03
CA LYS A 83 16.66 -21.64 -0.99
C LYS A 83 16.18 -22.35 -2.27
N PRO A 84 14.91 -22.17 -2.69
CA PRO A 84 14.33 -22.97 -3.78
C PRO A 84 14.89 -22.63 -5.17
N ILE A 85 15.37 -21.40 -5.36
CA ILE A 85 15.94 -20.90 -6.61
C ILE A 85 17.27 -20.21 -6.31
N ILE A 86 18.31 -20.61 -7.05
CA ILE A 86 19.67 -20.09 -6.95
C ILE A 86 19.96 -19.26 -8.21
N LYS A 87 20.22 -17.97 -8.01
CA LYS A 87 20.55 -17.02 -9.09
C LYS A 87 22.06 -17.01 -9.32
N ILE A 88 22.49 -17.31 -10.54
CA ILE A 88 23.89 -17.22 -11.00
C ILE A 88 24.05 -15.95 -11.84
N SER A 89 24.95 -15.03 -11.47
CA SER A 89 25.26 -13.82 -12.22
C SER A 89 25.80 -14.09 -13.63
N GLY A 90 25.59 -13.13 -14.54
CA GLY A 90 25.93 -13.21 -15.96
C GLY A 90 27.36 -13.67 -16.23
N ASP A 91 28.35 -13.14 -15.50
CA ASP A 91 29.76 -13.49 -15.66
C ASP A 91 30.05 -14.99 -15.45
N TYR A 92 29.25 -15.65 -14.60
CA TYR A 92 29.40 -17.06 -14.24
C TYR A 92 28.42 -17.97 -14.99
N LYS A 93 27.44 -17.39 -15.70
CA LYS A 93 26.30 -18.08 -16.30
C LYS A 93 26.72 -19.23 -17.19
N ASN A 94 27.75 -19.03 -18.01
CA ASN A 94 28.23 -20.05 -18.95
C ASN A 94 29.49 -20.76 -18.47
N LEU A 95 30.22 -20.19 -17.51
CA LEU A 95 31.51 -20.69 -17.06
C LEU A 95 31.42 -22.13 -16.53
N PHE A 96 30.46 -22.41 -15.64
CA PHE A 96 30.35 -23.72 -15.01
C PHE A 96 29.92 -24.81 -15.99
N PHE A 97 29.02 -24.48 -16.92
CA PHE A 97 28.60 -25.44 -17.96
C PHE A 97 29.73 -25.73 -18.94
N LYS A 98 30.47 -24.70 -19.36
CA LYS A 98 31.66 -24.86 -20.21
C LYS A 98 32.74 -25.69 -19.54
N TYR A 99 32.98 -25.49 -18.25
CA TYR A 99 33.93 -26.29 -17.46
C TYR A 99 33.56 -27.79 -17.47
N LEU A 100 32.27 -28.10 -17.51
CA LEU A 100 31.75 -29.47 -17.60
C LEU A 100 31.61 -30.00 -19.05
N GLY A 101 31.96 -29.20 -20.06
CA GLY A 101 31.84 -29.58 -21.48
C GLY A 101 30.46 -29.36 -22.11
N PHE A 102 29.53 -28.68 -21.41
CA PHE A 102 28.21 -28.31 -21.95
C PHE A 102 28.25 -26.91 -22.57
N GLN A 103 27.52 -26.68 -23.68
CA GLN A 103 27.49 -25.36 -24.32
C GLN A 103 26.69 -24.34 -23.49
N ASN A 104 25.62 -24.79 -22.84
CA ASN A 104 24.70 -23.95 -22.07
C ASN A 104 23.87 -24.79 -21.08
N ILE A 105 23.02 -24.11 -20.29
CA ILE A 105 22.10 -24.75 -19.35
C ILE A 105 21.13 -25.74 -20.02
N THR A 106 20.62 -25.43 -21.21
CA THR A 106 19.63 -26.27 -21.91
C THR A 106 20.24 -27.63 -22.25
N ASP A 107 21.51 -27.66 -22.63
CA ASP A 107 22.22 -28.92 -22.90
C ASP A 107 22.51 -29.68 -21.60
N PHE A 108 22.88 -28.97 -20.54
CA PHE A 108 23.11 -29.58 -19.22
C PHE A 108 21.84 -30.27 -18.67
N ILE A 109 20.68 -29.62 -18.74
CA ILE A 109 19.43 -30.18 -18.18
C ILE A 109 18.85 -31.30 -19.06
N LYS A 110 19.21 -31.37 -20.34
CA LYS A 110 18.84 -32.47 -21.23
C LYS A 110 19.63 -33.75 -20.96
N SER A 111 20.73 -33.68 -20.21
CA SER A 111 21.50 -34.86 -19.82
C SER A 111 20.68 -35.84 -18.95
N ASP A 112 21.17 -37.07 -18.84
CA ASP A 112 20.55 -38.16 -18.06
C ASP A 112 20.66 -37.95 -16.54
N LEU A 113 21.23 -36.84 -16.09
CA LEU A 113 21.33 -36.45 -14.69
C LEU A 113 19.99 -36.01 -14.08
N PHE A 114 18.95 -35.81 -14.91
CA PHE A 114 17.68 -35.23 -14.48
C PHE A 114 16.47 -36.06 -14.91
N THR A 115 15.51 -36.21 -13.99
CA THR A 115 14.18 -36.78 -14.31
C THR A 115 13.36 -35.83 -15.17
N SER A 116 12.40 -36.36 -15.95
CA SER A 116 11.49 -35.55 -16.78
C SER A 116 10.80 -34.43 -15.99
N LYS A 117 10.41 -34.69 -14.73
CA LYS A 117 9.79 -33.69 -13.84
C LYS A 117 10.75 -32.55 -13.50
N GLN A 118 12.01 -32.84 -13.19
CA GLN A 118 13.04 -31.82 -12.90
C GLN A 118 13.37 -31.00 -14.16
N ARG A 119 13.45 -31.65 -15.32
CA ARG A 119 13.67 -30.98 -16.61
C ARG A 119 12.57 -29.99 -16.93
N ILE A 120 11.30 -30.41 -16.85
CA ILE A 120 10.14 -29.53 -17.10
C ILE A 120 10.16 -28.33 -16.17
N LYS A 121 10.35 -28.55 -14.86
CA LYS A 121 10.38 -27.46 -13.86
C LYS A 121 11.50 -26.45 -14.11
N GLN A 122 12.68 -26.93 -14.52
CA GLN A 122 13.81 -26.05 -14.83
C GLN A 122 13.64 -25.34 -16.17
N LEU A 123 13.09 -26.01 -17.18
CA LEU A 123 12.74 -25.40 -18.46
C LEU A 123 11.73 -24.28 -18.24
N GLU A 124 10.63 -24.53 -17.51
CA GLU A 124 9.67 -23.49 -17.14
C GLU A 124 10.33 -22.28 -16.47
N LEU A 125 11.31 -22.50 -15.57
CA LEU A 125 12.04 -21.41 -14.91
C LEU A 125 12.90 -20.60 -15.90
N ILE A 126 13.48 -21.24 -16.92
CA ILE A 126 14.27 -20.59 -17.98
C ILE A 126 13.34 -19.86 -18.97
N THR A 127 12.23 -20.49 -19.37
CA THR A 127 11.27 -19.91 -20.33
C THR A 127 10.45 -18.79 -19.70
N LYS A 128 10.20 -18.83 -18.38
CA LYS A 128 9.65 -17.73 -17.60
C LYS A 128 10.68 -16.66 -17.22
N GLY A 129 11.96 -16.83 -17.61
CA GLY A 129 13.05 -15.91 -17.33
C GLY A 129 12.62 -14.47 -17.63
N ASP A 130 12.56 -13.65 -16.57
CA ASP A 130 12.16 -12.26 -16.57
C ASP A 130 11.09 -11.89 -17.63
N LYS A 131 9.93 -12.56 -17.60
CA LYS A 131 8.73 -11.74 -17.83
C LYS A 131 8.76 -10.70 -16.74
N ILE A 132 9.09 -9.47 -17.13
CA ILE A 132 8.89 -8.27 -16.34
C ILE A 132 7.46 -8.36 -15.81
N ASN A 133 7.30 -8.86 -14.57
CA ASN A 133 6.03 -8.86 -13.85
C ASN A 133 5.85 -7.43 -13.35
N GLU A 134 5.71 -6.53 -14.32
CA GLU A 134 5.21 -5.19 -14.11
C GLU A 134 3.72 -5.28 -13.98
N HIS A 135 3.22 -4.58 -12.98
CA HIS A 135 1.80 -4.38 -12.79
C HIS A 135 1.54 -2.89 -12.91
N HIS A 136 0.68 -2.55 -13.86
CA HIS A 136 0.36 -1.19 -14.23
C HIS A 136 -0.95 -0.79 -13.56
N TYR A 137 -0.92 0.33 -12.84
CA TYR A 137 -2.08 0.91 -12.20
C TYR A 137 -2.15 2.41 -12.47
N VAL A 138 -3.36 2.96 -12.41
CA VAL A 138 -3.58 4.39 -12.21
C VAL A 138 -4.03 4.60 -10.78
N CYS A 139 -3.38 5.53 -10.08
CA CYS A 139 -3.80 5.98 -8.76
C CYS A 139 -4.75 7.17 -8.88
N TYR A 140 -5.85 7.11 -8.14
CA TYR A 140 -6.83 8.19 -8.00
C TYR A 140 -6.82 8.67 -6.57
N TYR A 141 -6.78 9.99 -6.39
CA TYR A 141 -6.76 10.60 -5.06
C TYR A 141 -7.28 12.04 -5.12
N TYR A 142 -7.79 12.52 -4.00
CA TYR A 142 -8.13 13.94 -3.82
C TYR A 142 -6.88 14.70 -3.39
N GLY A 143 -6.49 15.70 -4.17
CA GLY A 143 -5.22 16.41 -4.05
C GLY A 143 -5.30 17.75 -3.31
N GLU A 144 -4.20 18.48 -3.39
CA GLU A 144 -3.90 19.67 -2.58
C GLU A 144 -4.71 20.90 -2.98
N ASP A 145 -5.17 20.95 -4.24
CA ASP A 145 -5.97 22.02 -4.82
C ASP A 145 -7.48 21.75 -4.71
N SER A 146 -7.89 20.91 -3.76
CA SER A 146 -9.30 20.50 -3.56
C SER A 146 -9.95 19.91 -4.81
N LYS A 147 -9.16 19.12 -5.57
CA LYS A 147 -9.54 18.50 -6.84
C LYS A 147 -9.09 17.05 -6.90
N MET A 148 -9.78 16.26 -7.69
CA MET A 148 -9.36 14.91 -8.04
C MET A 148 -8.12 14.94 -8.93
N ASN A 149 -7.20 14.01 -8.70
CA ASN A 149 -5.97 13.86 -9.44
C ASN A 149 -5.73 12.39 -9.81
N LYS A 150 -4.96 12.19 -10.87
CA LYS A 150 -4.48 10.88 -11.32
C LYS A 150 -2.96 10.81 -11.25
N GLY A 151 -2.44 9.61 -11.11
CA GLY A 151 -1.02 9.34 -11.24
C GLY A 151 -0.81 7.93 -11.78
N GLN A 152 0.35 7.71 -12.38
CA GLN A 152 0.74 6.40 -12.88
C GLN A 152 1.45 5.64 -11.76
N VAL A 153 1.21 4.33 -11.70
CA VAL A 153 1.84 3.45 -10.73
C VAL A 153 2.31 2.20 -11.43
N ILE A 154 3.60 1.90 -11.30
CA ILE A 154 4.22 0.70 -11.86
C ILE A 154 4.84 -0.08 -10.70
N ILE A 155 4.42 -1.33 -10.54
CA ILE A 155 4.94 -2.23 -9.52
C ILE A 155 5.82 -3.26 -10.21
N HIS A 156 7.08 -3.34 -9.78
CA HIS A 156 8.06 -4.25 -10.37
C HIS A 156 8.41 -5.41 -9.43
N ASN A 157 9.08 -6.42 -10.00
CA ASN A 157 9.79 -7.47 -9.26
C ASN A 157 8.89 -8.28 -8.32
N ASN A 158 7.67 -8.61 -8.75
CA ASN A 158 6.66 -9.29 -7.94
C ASN A 158 6.34 -8.53 -6.65
N TRP A 159 5.88 -7.28 -6.77
CA TRP A 159 5.45 -6.48 -5.61
C TRP A 159 6.55 -6.23 -4.58
N LYS A 160 7.77 -5.96 -5.05
CA LYS A 160 8.90 -5.57 -4.19
C LYS A 160 9.22 -4.10 -4.27
N THR A 161 9.07 -3.51 -5.45
CA THR A 161 9.40 -2.11 -5.70
C THR A 161 8.29 -1.44 -6.48
N ILE A 162 8.15 -0.14 -6.29
CA ILE A 162 7.13 0.68 -6.93
C ILE A 162 7.76 1.96 -7.49
N GLU A 163 7.24 2.37 -8.62
CA GLU A 163 7.40 3.70 -9.19
C GLU A 163 6.02 4.37 -9.24
N MET A 164 5.91 5.58 -8.70
CA MET A 164 4.70 6.39 -8.76
C MET A 164 5.01 7.71 -9.45
N ILE A 165 4.27 8.05 -10.49
CA ILE A 165 4.46 9.27 -11.27
C ILE A 165 3.18 10.10 -11.13
N TYR A 166 3.26 11.19 -10.37
CA TYR A 166 2.15 12.13 -10.27
C TYR A 166 2.19 13.10 -11.43
N VAL A 167 1.05 13.28 -12.10
CA VAL A 167 0.91 14.19 -13.24
C VAL A 167 0.05 15.36 -12.78
N TYR A 168 0.64 16.56 -12.72
CA TYR A 168 -0.06 17.80 -12.43
C TYR A 168 -0.11 18.66 -13.68
N VAL A 169 -1.30 19.13 -14.03
CA VAL A 169 -1.50 20.06 -15.13
C VAL A 169 -1.65 21.46 -14.52
N ASN A 170 -0.78 22.39 -14.92
CA ASN A 170 -0.88 23.77 -14.45
C ASN A 170 -1.99 24.54 -15.21
N GLU A 171 -2.25 25.78 -14.81
CA GLU A 171 -3.29 26.62 -15.43
C GLU A 171 -3.04 26.91 -16.92
N LYS A 172 -1.80 26.75 -17.41
CA LYS A 172 -1.41 26.91 -18.81
C LYS A 172 -1.47 25.61 -19.61
N GLU A 173 -2.04 24.55 -19.04
CA GLU A 173 -2.07 23.19 -19.57
C GLU A 173 -0.70 22.49 -19.71
N GLU A 174 0.35 23.04 -19.08
CA GLU A 174 1.68 22.40 -19.05
C GLU A 174 1.70 21.30 -17.98
N LYS A 175 2.30 20.17 -18.33
CA LYS A 175 2.39 18.98 -17.48
C LYS A 175 3.68 18.99 -16.65
N ASN A 176 3.52 18.98 -15.34
CA ASN A 176 4.59 18.73 -14.39
C ASN A 176 4.47 17.29 -13.86
N THR A 177 5.55 16.53 -13.93
CA THR A 177 5.60 15.15 -13.42
C THR A 177 6.52 15.06 -12.22
N TYR A 178 6.08 14.33 -11.20
CA TYR A 178 6.88 14.05 -10.00
C TYR A 178 6.95 12.56 -9.79
N THR A 179 8.17 12.02 -9.85
CA THR A 179 8.42 10.59 -9.73
C THR A 179 8.93 10.23 -8.34
N PHE A 180 8.28 9.22 -7.76
CA PHE A 180 8.56 8.67 -6.45
C PHE A 180 8.90 7.19 -6.60
N TYR A 181 9.94 6.76 -5.89
CA TYR A 181 10.38 5.37 -5.88
C TYR A 181 10.23 4.79 -4.48
N GLY A 182 9.70 3.59 -4.38
CA GLY A 182 9.45 2.97 -3.09
C GLY A 182 9.74 1.48 -3.04
N ASN A 183 9.88 0.98 -1.83
CA ASN A 183 9.90 -0.44 -1.53
C ASN A 183 8.53 -0.84 -0.99
N ILE A 184 8.10 -2.05 -1.35
CA ILE A 184 6.86 -2.67 -0.89
C ILE A 184 7.22 -3.77 0.10
N THR A 185 6.65 -3.70 1.30
CA THR A 185 6.66 -4.77 2.28
C THR A 185 5.24 -5.27 2.48
N GLN A 186 5.01 -6.54 2.19
CA GLN A 186 3.71 -7.18 2.40
C GLN A 186 3.66 -7.80 3.79
N SER A 187 2.59 -7.54 4.53
CA SER A 187 2.33 -8.11 5.83
C SER A 187 0.85 -8.43 5.93
N GLU A 188 0.53 -9.69 6.20
CA GLU A 188 -0.86 -10.18 6.25
C GLU A 188 -1.63 -9.82 4.96
N ASP A 189 -2.73 -9.08 5.11
CA ASP A 189 -3.61 -8.67 4.02
C ASP A 189 -3.26 -7.27 3.47
N PHE A 190 -2.09 -6.72 3.81
CA PHE A 190 -1.68 -5.36 3.49
C PHE A 190 -0.34 -5.25 2.77
N ALA A 191 -0.25 -4.28 1.85
CA ALA A 191 0.99 -3.83 1.24
C ALA A 191 1.37 -2.46 1.81
N HIS A 192 2.50 -2.40 2.51
CA HIS A 192 3.07 -1.16 3.03
C HIS A 192 4.13 -0.64 2.06
N ILE A 193 4.02 0.64 1.73
CA ILE A 193 4.87 1.28 0.73
C ILE A 193 5.50 2.51 1.36
N ASN A 194 6.83 2.56 1.33
CA ASN A 194 7.57 3.75 1.72
C ASN A 194 8.26 4.32 0.49
N THR A 195 7.87 5.54 0.08
CA THR A 195 8.42 6.18 -1.11
C THR A 195 9.43 7.26 -0.78
N LYS A 196 10.27 7.57 -1.76
CA LYS A 196 11.29 8.62 -1.73
C LYS A 196 11.29 9.33 -3.07
N TYR A 197 11.57 10.62 -3.05
CA TYR A 197 11.72 11.42 -4.26
C TYR A 197 13.10 12.06 -4.30
N TYR A 198 13.53 12.44 -5.50
CA TYR A 198 14.82 13.07 -5.74
C TYR A 198 14.60 14.49 -6.23
N VAL A 199 15.28 15.46 -5.60
CA VAL A 199 15.38 16.84 -6.08
C VAL A 199 16.84 17.10 -6.37
N GLY A 200 17.20 17.07 -7.66
CA GLY A 200 18.61 17.00 -8.07
C GLY A 200 19.28 15.74 -7.51
N ASN A 201 20.41 15.91 -6.82
CA ASN A 201 21.14 14.80 -6.19
C ASN A 201 20.68 14.50 -4.75
N LYS A 202 19.71 15.25 -4.21
CA LYS A 202 19.25 15.09 -2.83
C LYS A 202 18.06 14.13 -2.78
N LYS A 203 18.21 13.08 -1.98
CA LYS A 203 17.17 12.09 -1.69
C LYS A 203 16.33 12.57 -0.50
N SER A 204 15.03 12.71 -0.70
CA SER A 204 14.07 13.13 0.33
C SER A 204 13.03 12.03 0.58
N GLU A 205 12.49 11.99 1.80
CA GLU A 205 11.39 11.08 2.13
C GLU A 205 10.11 11.54 1.44
N GLY A 206 9.42 10.60 0.79
CA GLY A 206 8.13 10.82 0.15
C GLY A 206 6.96 10.41 1.06
N ALA A 207 5.81 10.20 0.42
CA ALA A 207 4.63 9.69 1.10
C ALA A 207 4.75 8.19 1.44
N LYS A 208 4.02 7.79 2.47
CA LYS A 208 3.84 6.39 2.86
C LYS A 208 2.43 5.96 2.52
N PHE A 209 2.29 4.72 2.09
CA PHE A 209 1.02 4.15 1.68
C PHE A 209 0.80 2.81 2.34
N ILE A 210 -0.47 2.49 2.62
CA ILE A 210 -0.90 1.18 3.07
C ILE A 210 -2.11 0.81 2.21
N PHE A 211 -1.99 -0.27 1.45
CA PHE A 211 -3.05 -0.78 0.59
C PHE A 211 -3.56 -2.12 1.10
N PHE A 212 -4.88 -2.29 1.13
CA PHE A 212 -5.49 -3.59 1.38
C PHE A 212 -5.40 -4.45 0.11
N ILE A 213 -4.67 -5.55 0.21
CA ILE A 213 -4.47 -6.53 -0.88
C ILE A 213 -5.24 -7.84 -0.64
N GLY A 214 -5.62 -8.12 0.61
CA GLY A 214 -6.31 -9.35 1.01
C GLY A 214 -5.42 -10.60 0.96
N LYS A 215 -6.03 -11.77 1.24
CA LYS A 215 -5.35 -13.07 1.31
C LYS A 215 -4.93 -13.66 -0.05
N SER A 216 -5.49 -13.13 -1.13
CA SER A 216 -5.21 -13.59 -2.49
C SER A 216 -4.06 -12.78 -3.11
N SER A 217 -3.55 -13.19 -4.26
CA SER A 217 -2.50 -12.42 -4.94
C SER A 217 -3.01 -11.00 -5.22
N PRO A 218 -2.26 -9.93 -4.85
CA PRO A 218 -2.67 -8.55 -5.13
C PRO A 218 -3.05 -8.31 -6.60
N ASN A 219 -2.44 -9.10 -7.49
CA ASN A 219 -2.63 -9.04 -8.93
C ASN A 219 -3.98 -9.53 -9.43
N GLU A 220 -4.74 -10.28 -8.63
CA GLU A 220 -6.05 -10.78 -9.04
C GLU A 220 -7.12 -9.69 -8.94
N ARG A 221 -6.84 -8.60 -8.21
CA ARG A 221 -7.78 -7.52 -7.98
C ARG A 221 -7.63 -6.42 -9.03
N GLN A 222 -8.76 -5.98 -9.56
CA GLN A 222 -8.82 -4.83 -10.48
C GLN A 222 -8.69 -3.50 -9.73
N TYR A 223 -9.09 -3.47 -8.46
CA TYR A 223 -9.02 -2.29 -7.61
C TYR A 223 -8.34 -2.61 -6.29
N LEU A 224 -7.51 -1.69 -5.83
CA LEU A 224 -6.91 -1.70 -4.50
C LEU A 224 -7.25 -0.39 -3.82
N ILE A 225 -7.64 -0.47 -2.56
CA ILE A 225 -8.00 0.69 -1.75
C ILE A 225 -7.01 0.79 -0.62
N GLY A 226 -6.53 2.00 -0.39
CA GLY A 226 -5.55 2.26 0.65
C GLY A 226 -5.61 3.67 1.18
N THR A 227 -4.70 3.92 2.11
CA THR A 227 -4.48 5.24 2.71
C THR A 227 -3.07 5.70 2.42
N TYR A 228 -2.90 7.00 2.27
CA TYR A 228 -1.59 7.64 2.19
C TYR A 228 -1.41 8.63 3.34
N CYS A 229 -0.16 8.86 3.74
CA CYS A 229 0.24 9.97 4.58
C CYS A 229 1.56 10.58 4.09
N GLY A 230 1.73 11.89 4.27
CA GLY A 230 2.90 12.60 3.79
C GLY A 230 2.80 14.10 4.03
N PHE A 231 3.50 14.86 3.19
CA PHE A 231 3.46 16.32 3.17
C PHE A 231 2.94 16.80 1.82
N ASP A 232 2.17 17.89 1.83
CA ASP A 232 1.78 18.55 0.58
C ASP A 232 2.81 19.57 0.08
N LYS A 233 2.60 20.17 -1.10
CA LYS A 233 3.45 21.23 -1.65
C LYS A 233 3.57 22.49 -0.77
N TYR A 234 2.77 22.59 0.29
CA TYR A 234 2.81 23.67 1.28
C TYR A 234 3.40 23.20 2.63
N ASP A 235 4.09 22.06 2.66
CA ASP A 235 4.70 21.45 3.83
C ASP A 235 3.70 21.16 4.98
N ARG A 236 2.42 20.94 4.66
CA ARG A 236 1.41 20.52 5.65
C ARG A 236 1.36 19.01 5.73
N ALA A 237 1.28 18.47 6.96
CA ALA A 237 1.06 17.04 7.16
C ALA A 237 -0.34 16.65 6.70
N ILE A 238 -0.43 15.62 5.86
CA ILE A 238 -1.66 15.22 5.19
C ILE A 238 -1.87 13.70 5.29
N SER A 239 -3.13 13.30 5.23
CA SER A 239 -3.52 11.91 5.02
C SER A 239 -4.80 11.82 4.19
N GLY A 240 -4.98 10.73 3.47
CA GLY A 240 -6.19 10.54 2.69
C GLY A 240 -6.35 9.14 2.14
N LYS A 241 -7.51 8.89 1.53
CA LYS A 241 -7.80 7.66 0.80
C LYS A 241 -7.22 7.72 -0.62
N MET A 242 -6.80 6.58 -1.15
CA MET A 242 -6.34 6.42 -2.53
C MET A 242 -6.86 5.10 -3.08
N ILE A 243 -7.19 5.11 -4.37
CA ILE A 243 -7.61 3.91 -5.11
C ILE A 243 -6.63 3.67 -6.25
N LEU A 244 -6.14 2.43 -6.39
CA LEU A 244 -5.38 1.98 -7.56
C LEU A 244 -6.30 1.14 -8.43
N LYS A 245 -6.42 1.49 -9.71
CA LYS A 245 -7.12 0.69 -10.73
C LYS A 245 -6.10 0.04 -11.65
N LYS A 246 -6.21 -1.26 -11.87
CA LYS A 246 -5.28 -2.04 -12.69
C LYS A 246 -5.55 -1.86 -14.19
N TYR A 247 -4.49 -1.85 -14.97
CA TYR A 247 -4.49 -1.79 -16.43
C TYR A 247 -3.54 -2.85 -17.01
N ASN A 248 -3.67 -3.13 -18.31
CA ASN A 248 -2.93 -4.23 -18.95
C ASN A 248 -1.54 -3.79 -19.43
N SER A 249 -1.32 -2.49 -19.65
CA SER A 249 -0.08 -1.98 -20.23
C SER A 249 0.31 -0.59 -19.72
N LYS A 250 1.57 -0.22 -19.95
CA LYS A 250 2.08 1.13 -19.68
C LYS A 250 1.39 2.20 -20.53
N ALA A 251 1.08 1.90 -21.80
CA ALA A 251 0.39 2.85 -22.68
C ALA A 251 -1.02 3.18 -22.15
N GLU A 252 -1.76 2.17 -21.68
CA GLU A 252 -3.11 2.38 -21.11
C GLU A 252 -3.09 3.28 -19.86
N ILE A 253 -2.11 3.11 -18.96
CA ILE A 253 -2.02 3.98 -17.77
C ILE A 253 -1.59 5.40 -18.13
N GLU A 254 -0.79 5.58 -19.18
CA GLU A 254 -0.39 6.90 -19.68
C GLU A 254 -1.60 7.63 -20.26
N ASP A 255 -2.42 6.95 -21.08
CA ASP A 255 -3.64 7.52 -21.65
C ASP A 255 -4.65 7.89 -20.55
N GLU A 256 -4.94 6.97 -19.63
CA GLU A 256 -5.88 7.21 -18.53
C GLU A 256 -5.42 8.33 -17.60
N ALA A 257 -4.13 8.35 -17.20
CA ALA A 257 -3.62 9.38 -16.29
C ALA A 257 -3.65 10.78 -16.89
N ASN A 258 -3.64 10.87 -18.22
CA ASN A 258 -3.74 12.14 -18.97
C ASN A 258 -5.18 12.55 -19.29
N ASP A 259 -6.14 11.63 -19.19
CA ASP A 259 -7.55 11.95 -19.38
C ASP A 259 -8.06 12.84 -18.23
N LYS A 260 -8.75 13.93 -18.60
CA LYS A 260 -9.39 14.88 -17.68
C LYS A 260 -10.67 14.31 -17.05
N SER A 261 -11.25 13.25 -17.62
CA SER A 261 -12.46 12.60 -17.11
C SER A 261 -12.15 11.79 -15.83
N PHE A 262 -13.13 11.67 -14.94
CA PHE A 262 -13.02 10.82 -13.76
C PHE A 262 -14.29 10.00 -13.62
N ASP A 263 -14.14 8.72 -13.23
CA ASP A 263 -15.27 7.87 -12.87
C ASP A 263 -16.04 8.49 -11.68
N PRO A 264 -17.35 8.75 -11.80
CA PRO A 264 -18.16 9.35 -10.73
C PRO A 264 -18.12 8.57 -9.41
N ILE A 265 -18.01 7.25 -9.44
CA ILE A 265 -17.92 6.42 -8.23
C ILE A 265 -16.57 6.61 -7.53
N LEU A 266 -15.47 6.69 -8.29
CA LEU A 266 -14.17 7.00 -7.73
C LEU A 266 -14.15 8.41 -7.12
N CYS A 267 -14.81 9.37 -7.77
CA CYS A 267 -15.00 10.71 -7.22
C CYS A 267 -15.79 10.67 -5.92
N GLN A 268 -16.93 9.98 -5.86
CA GLN A 268 -17.74 9.87 -4.64
C GLN A 268 -16.94 9.26 -3.47
N GLU A 269 -16.12 8.25 -3.74
CA GLU A 269 -15.32 7.56 -2.74
C GLU A 269 -14.14 8.38 -2.21
N LEU A 270 -13.60 9.32 -3.00
CA LEU A 270 -12.35 10.01 -2.69
C LEU A 270 -12.53 11.50 -2.39
N ASN A 271 -13.55 12.14 -2.94
CA ASN A 271 -13.76 13.57 -2.84
C ASN A 271 -13.93 14.00 -1.38
N LYS A 272 -13.15 15.01 -0.96
CA LYS A 272 -13.10 15.53 0.42
C LYS A 272 -12.71 14.52 1.51
N ASN A 273 -12.27 13.31 1.15
CA ASN A 273 -11.72 12.32 2.10
C ASN A 273 -10.21 12.51 2.33
N ARG A 274 -9.74 13.76 2.31
CA ARG A 274 -8.36 14.17 2.60
C ARG A 274 -8.35 15.02 3.87
N THR A 275 -7.57 14.58 4.85
CA THR A 275 -7.28 15.35 6.06
C THR A 275 -6.02 16.18 5.86
N VAL A 276 -6.10 17.45 6.22
CA VAL A 276 -4.98 18.39 6.20
C VAL A 276 -4.78 18.88 7.63
N VAL A 277 -3.60 18.66 8.17
CA VAL A 277 -3.20 19.28 9.43
C VAL A 277 -2.71 20.68 9.11
N GLU A 278 -3.49 21.69 9.50
CA GLU A 278 -3.08 23.08 9.33
C GLU A 278 -1.81 23.34 10.15
N SER A 279 -0.75 23.83 9.49
CA SER A 279 0.49 24.24 10.16
C SER A 279 0.32 25.49 11.06
N ASN A 280 -0.89 26.06 11.08
CA ASN A 280 -1.28 27.10 12.01
C ASN A 280 -1.74 26.45 13.33
N ILE A 281 -0.81 26.21 14.25
CA ILE A 281 -1.17 26.03 15.67
C ILE A 281 -2.00 27.26 16.04
N ARG A 282 -3.26 27.07 16.47
CA ARG A 282 -4.12 28.20 16.84
C ARG A 282 -3.37 29.04 17.88
N LYS A 283 -3.05 30.29 17.53
CA LYS A 283 -2.19 31.18 18.34
C LYS A 283 -2.72 31.39 19.76
N ASN A 284 -4.03 31.26 19.95
CA ASN A 284 -4.66 31.36 21.26
C ASN A 284 -4.89 29.96 21.86
N PRO A 285 -4.08 29.53 22.84
CA PRO A 285 -4.25 28.24 23.51
C PRO A 285 -5.61 28.12 24.23
N LEU A 286 -6.29 29.24 24.51
CA LEU A 286 -7.62 29.22 25.11
C LEU A 286 -8.66 28.52 24.22
N LEU A 287 -8.45 28.47 22.89
CA LEU A 287 -9.35 27.75 21.98
C LEU A 287 -9.31 26.22 22.14
N PHE A 288 -8.23 25.68 22.69
CA PHE A 288 -8.09 24.26 23.06
C PHE A 288 -8.29 24.02 24.56
N SER A 289 -8.66 25.05 25.30
CA SER A 289 -8.89 24.98 26.74
C SER A 289 -10.37 24.78 27.07
N LYS A 290 -10.66 24.32 28.28
CA LYS A 290 -12.02 24.28 28.86
C LYS A 290 -12.71 25.66 28.90
N LYS A 291 -11.95 26.75 28.75
CA LYS A 291 -12.47 28.12 28.72
C LYS A 291 -12.92 28.56 27.32
N SER A 292 -12.71 27.75 26.28
CA SER A 292 -13.18 28.10 24.94
C SER A 292 -14.71 28.12 24.88
N PRO A 293 -15.32 29.01 24.09
CA PRO A 293 -16.77 28.99 23.88
C PRO A 293 -17.27 27.62 23.38
N PHE A 294 -16.48 26.96 22.53
CA PHE A 294 -16.78 25.62 22.03
C PHE A 294 -16.83 24.58 23.15
N ALA A 295 -15.86 24.59 24.05
CA ALA A 295 -15.80 23.65 25.17
C ALA A 295 -16.95 23.89 26.16
N GLN A 296 -17.31 25.15 26.41
CA GLN A 296 -18.42 25.50 27.29
C GLN A 296 -19.76 25.01 26.74
N VAL A 297 -20.01 25.23 25.44
CA VAL A 297 -21.22 24.75 24.76
C VAL A 297 -21.28 23.22 24.81
N LEU A 298 -20.23 22.52 24.36
CA LEU A 298 -20.20 21.06 24.36
C LEU A 298 -20.38 20.46 25.76
N THR A 299 -19.74 21.02 26.78
CA THR A 299 -19.85 20.47 28.16
C THR A 299 -21.30 20.50 28.68
N ARG A 300 -22.16 21.39 28.15
CA ARG A 300 -23.56 21.51 28.55
C ARG A 300 -24.53 20.71 27.67
N THR A 301 -24.07 20.10 26.57
CA THR A 301 -24.94 19.28 25.71
C THR A 301 -25.11 17.84 26.18
N SER A 302 -24.36 17.41 27.18
CA SER A 302 -24.44 16.02 27.66
C SER A 302 -25.66 15.79 28.54
N GLY A 303 -26.34 14.68 28.35
CA GLY A 303 -27.53 14.30 29.10
C GLY A 303 -28.39 13.30 28.36
N ASP A 304 -29.48 12.91 29.01
CA ASP A 304 -30.51 12.05 28.42
C ASP A 304 -31.67 12.93 27.96
N TYR A 305 -32.16 12.71 26.75
CA TYR A 305 -33.11 13.60 26.10
C TYR A 305 -34.19 12.83 25.31
N VAL A 306 -35.37 13.43 25.23
CA VAL A 306 -36.42 13.06 24.28
C VAL A 306 -36.38 14.04 23.11
N PHE A 307 -36.03 13.54 21.93
CA PHE A 307 -36.09 14.26 20.67
C PHE A 307 -37.46 14.04 20.03
N LYS A 308 -38.21 15.12 19.82
CA LYS A 308 -39.54 15.10 19.21
C LYS A 308 -39.48 15.79 17.85
N PHE A 309 -39.58 14.98 16.80
CA PHE A 309 -39.56 15.40 15.41
C PHE A 309 -40.99 15.66 14.94
N GLU A 310 -41.23 16.86 14.41
CA GLU A 310 -42.50 17.23 13.78
C GLU A 310 -42.32 17.18 12.26
N ILE A 311 -42.92 16.19 11.61
CA ILE A 311 -42.94 16.01 10.15
C ILE A 311 -44.39 16.18 9.71
N GLU A 312 -44.66 17.24 8.96
CA GLU A 312 -46.03 17.59 8.54
C GLU A 312 -46.99 17.65 9.75
N GLN A 313 -47.96 16.72 9.85
CA GLN A 313 -48.91 16.62 10.97
C GLN A 313 -48.59 15.45 11.92
N THR A 314 -47.47 14.77 11.71
CA THR A 314 -47.08 13.58 12.49
C THR A 314 -45.91 13.90 13.42
N ARG A 315 -45.93 13.29 14.60
CA ARG A 315 -44.88 13.42 15.61
C ARG A 315 -44.18 12.09 15.83
N HIS A 316 -42.86 12.12 15.75
CA HIS A 316 -42.01 10.97 16.04
C HIS A 316 -41.09 11.29 17.21
N GLU A 317 -40.94 10.35 18.14
CA GLU A 317 -40.11 10.54 19.32
C GLU A 317 -38.94 9.56 19.34
N LEU A 318 -37.75 10.06 19.68
CA LEU A 318 -36.54 9.27 19.84
C LEU A 318 -35.87 9.64 21.16
N LYS A 319 -35.54 8.65 21.98
CA LYS A 319 -34.84 8.86 23.25
C LYS A 319 -33.35 8.63 23.05
N LEU A 320 -32.57 9.68 23.23
CA LEU A 320 -31.13 9.68 22.98
C LEU A 320 -30.37 10.17 24.20
N LYS A 321 -29.18 9.63 24.40
CA LYS A 321 -28.19 10.08 25.35
C LYS A 321 -27.02 10.69 24.60
N ILE A 322 -26.60 11.88 25.03
CA ILE A 322 -25.35 12.50 24.59
C ILE A 322 -24.33 12.28 25.70
N GLU A 323 -23.30 11.48 25.44
CA GLU A 323 -22.31 11.13 26.44
C GLU A 323 -21.46 12.33 26.88
N LYS A 324 -21.16 12.40 28.18
CA LYS A 324 -20.44 13.52 28.80
C LYS A 324 -18.99 13.67 28.37
N TYR A 325 -18.30 12.56 28.11
CA TYR A 325 -16.85 12.55 27.90
C TYR A 325 -16.45 12.33 26.45
N HIS A 326 -17.25 11.57 25.70
CA HIS A 326 -16.97 11.21 24.32
C HIS A 326 -17.90 11.92 23.32
N PHE A 327 -19.01 12.50 23.79
CA PHE A 327 -20.04 13.14 22.98
C PHE A 327 -20.67 12.22 21.94
N ASN A 328 -20.61 10.91 22.18
CA ASN A 328 -21.35 9.95 21.38
C ASN A 328 -22.85 10.12 21.60
N ILE A 329 -23.63 9.96 20.53
CA ILE A 329 -25.08 9.92 20.54
C ILE A 329 -25.50 8.45 20.60
N ILE A 330 -26.17 8.06 21.67
CA ILE A 330 -26.57 6.66 21.90
C ILE A 330 -28.09 6.62 22.06
N SER A 331 -28.73 5.61 21.47
CA SER A 331 -30.14 5.35 21.73
C SER A 331 -30.35 4.80 23.14
N ILE A 332 -31.37 5.32 23.83
CA ILE A 332 -31.83 4.76 25.12
C ILE A 332 -32.75 3.55 24.87
N ASN A 333 -33.27 3.39 23.65
CA ASN A 333 -34.10 2.25 23.27
C ASN A 333 -33.25 1.14 22.63
N ASP A 334 -33.28 -0.05 23.20
CA ASP A 334 -32.52 -1.24 22.75
C ASP A 334 -32.86 -1.68 21.32
N SER A 335 -34.04 -1.32 20.80
CA SER A 335 -34.46 -1.66 19.43
C SER A 335 -33.90 -0.72 18.35
N ILE A 336 -33.07 0.25 18.74
CA ILE A 336 -32.55 1.30 17.86
C ILE A 336 -31.05 1.46 18.14
N ILE A 337 -30.24 1.42 17.08
CA ILE A 337 -28.80 1.63 17.10
C ILE A 337 -28.51 2.95 16.38
N ILE A 338 -27.62 3.77 16.96
CA ILE A 338 -27.13 5.00 16.34
C ILE A 338 -25.76 4.72 15.72
N GLU A 339 -25.58 5.16 14.47
CA GLU A 339 -24.38 4.94 13.67
C GLU A 339 -23.89 6.26 13.08
N ASP A 340 -22.60 6.34 12.75
CA ASP A 340 -21.98 7.52 12.11
C ASP A 340 -22.27 8.84 12.83
N ASP A 341 -22.31 8.81 14.16
CA ASP A 341 -22.72 9.97 14.95
C ASP A 341 -21.63 11.04 15.03
N ARG A 342 -22.07 12.30 15.05
CA ARG A 342 -21.21 13.45 15.15
C ARG A 342 -21.89 14.61 15.84
N VAL A 343 -21.25 15.11 16.89
CA VAL A 343 -21.60 16.39 17.53
C VAL A 343 -20.62 17.45 17.08
N THR A 344 -21.13 18.52 16.45
CA THR A 344 -20.30 19.66 16.03
C THR A 344 -20.85 20.98 16.53
N VAL A 345 -19.94 21.91 16.80
CA VAL A 345 -20.28 23.31 17.09
C VAL A 345 -19.86 24.16 15.90
N LEU A 346 -20.84 24.71 15.22
CA LEU A 346 -20.72 25.47 13.99
C LEU A 346 -20.80 26.98 14.27
N ASN A 347 -20.52 27.77 13.23
CA ASN A 347 -20.66 29.23 13.22
C ASN A 347 -20.10 29.90 14.49
N LYS A 348 -18.81 29.68 14.77
CA LYS A 348 -18.07 30.28 15.91
C LYS A 348 -18.67 30.02 17.30
N GLY A 349 -19.42 28.94 17.50
CA GLY A 349 -19.99 28.62 18.82
C GLY A 349 -21.50 28.75 18.92
N GLN A 350 -22.17 29.24 17.87
CA GLN A 350 -23.57 29.65 17.95
C GLN A 350 -24.56 28.55 17.61
N ILE A 351 -24.14 27.54 16.84
CA ILE A 351 -25.02 26.46 16.38
C ILE A 351 -24.42 25.13 16.82
N ILE A 352 -25.23 24.31 17.48
CA ILE A 352 -24.91 22.91 17.72
C ILE A 352 -25.56 22.10 16.59
N ASN A 353 -24.78 21.19 16.01
CA ASN A 353 -25.26 20.23 15.04
C ASN A 353 -25.06 18.81 15.56
N PHE A 354 -26.14 18.03 15.52
CA PHE A 354 -26.13 16.59 15.77
C PHE A 354 -26.43 15.90 14.44
N ASP A 355 -25.49 15.10 13.96
CA ASP A 355 -25.60 14.35 12.71
C ASP A 355 -25.42 12.87 13.03
N PHE A 356 -26.36 12.02 12.61
CA PHE A 356 -26.28 10.58 12.86
C PHE A 356 -27.22 9.79 11.94
N SER A 357 -26.91 8.50 11.82
CA SER A 357 -27.76 7.51 11.16
C SER A 357 -28.43 6.60 12.19
N VAL A 358 -29.57 6.02 11.82
CA VAL A 358 -30.37 5.15 12.69
C VAL A 358 -30.55 3.80 12.01
N SER A 359 -30.09 2.75 12.69
CA SER A 359 -30.30 1.36 12.32
C SER A 359 -31.28 0.72 13.31
N GLY A 360 -32.49 0.37 12.85
CA GLY A 360 -33.53 -0.22 13.69
C GLY A 360 -34.94 0.30 13.39
N MET A 361 -35.87 0.07 14.31
CA MET A 361 -37.29 0.45 14.13
C MET A 361 -37.52 1.93 14.48
N PHE A 362 -37.15 2.83 13.57
CA PHE A 362 -37.47 4.25 13.66
C PHE A 362 -37.80 4.85 12.29
N HIS A 363 -38.65 5.88 12.25
CA HIS A 363 -39.17 6.45 11.00
C HIS A 363 -38.11 7.21 10.20
N LEU A 364 -37.11 7.79 10.87
CA LEU A 364 -36.00 8.49 10.24
C LEU A 364 -34.74 7.62 10.26
N GLN A 365 -34.05 7.51 9.12
CA GLN A 365 -32.84 6.69 8.95
C GLN A 365 -31.55 7.52 8.95
N LYS A 366 -31.59 8.75 8.43
CA LYS A 366 -30.47 9.72 8.50
C LYS A 366 -31.01 11.05 9.00
N ILE A 367 -30.33 11.66 9.96
CA ILE A 367 -30.82 12.85 10.64
C ILE A 367 -29.66 13.82 10.86
N SER A 368 -29.87 15.08 10.46
CA SER A 368 -28.99 16.19 10.84
C SER A 368 -29.85 17.28 11.48
N ILE A 369 -29.46 17.69 12.68
CA ILE A 369 -30.22 18.57 13.57
C ILE A 369 -29.41 19.83 13.79
N TYR A 370 -30.06 20.99 13.79
CA TYR A 370 -29.44 22.30 13.99
C TYR A 370 -30.17 23.07 15.09
N ILE A 371 -29.41 23.49 16.09
CA ILE A 371 -29.93 24.09 17.32
C ILE A 371 -29.11 25.32 17.66
N ASN A 372 -29.75 26.37 18.17
CA ASN A 372 -29.02 27.49 18.74
C ASN A 372 -28.34 27.07 20.06
N ALA A 373 -27.03 27.27 20.14
CA ALA A 373 -26.24 26.87 21.29
C ALA A 373 -26.68 27.53 22.61
N ILE A 374 -27.32 28.71 22.54
CA ILE A 374 -27.77 29.45 23.72
C ILE A 374 -28.71 28.63 24.61
N TYR A 375 -29.55 27.78 24.02
CA TYR A 375 -30.51 26.96 24.76
C TYR A 375 -29.84 25.99 25.75
N PHE A 376 -28.67 25.45 25.38
CA PHE A 376 -27.88 24.60 26.26
C PHE A 376 -27.01 25.41 27.24
N VAL A 377 -26.70 26.66 26.91
CA VAL A 377 -25.99 27.56 27.83
C VAL A 377 -26.93 28.03 28.93
N GLU A 378 -28.19 28.35 28.62
CA GLU A 378 -29.15 28.90 29.59
C GLU A 378 -29.84 27.82 30.45
N ASN A 379 -29.51 26.53 30.24
CA ASN A 379 -30.16 25.37 30.86
C ASN A 379 -31.68 25.36 30.65
N ASP A 380 -32.12 25.69 29.42
CA ASP A 380 -33.54 25.62 29.09
C ASP A 380 -34.03 24.17 29.11
N ASN A 381 -35.13 23.93 29.82
CA ASN A 381 -35.75 22.60 29.92
C ASN A 381 -36.32 22.10 28.57
N LYS A 382 -36.52 23.00 27.61
CA LYS A 382 -37.02 22.69 26.27
C LYS A 382 -36.21 23.46 25.24
N VAL A 383 -35.51 22.71 24.40
CA VAL A 383 -34.68 23.24 23.33
C VAL A 383 -35.41 23.07 22.00
N THR A 384 -35.41 24.10 21.16
CA THR A 384 -36.01 24.03 19.82
C THR A 384 -34.94 24.08 18.74
N GLY A 385 -35.17 23.36 17.65
CA GLY A 385 -34.25 23.28 16.53
C GLY A 385 -34.97 22.92 15.23
N ILE A 386 -34.18 22.81 14.17
CA ILE A 386 -34.64 22.39 12.85
C ILE A 386 -33.85 21.14 12.48
N PHE A 387 -34.46 20.20 11.78
CA PHE A 387 -33.75 19.04 11.26
C PHE A 387 -34.05 18.82 9.78
N ASN A 388 -33.14 18.13 9.12
CA ASN A 388 -33.33 17.49 7.83
C ASN A 388 -32.91 16.02 7.93
N GLY A 389 -33.50 15.18 7.09
CA GLY A 389 -33.23 13.75 7.15
C GLY A 389 -33.81 12.97 6.00
N VAL A 390 -33.67 11.65 6.09
CA VAL A 390 -34.22 10.67 5.16
C VAL A 390 -35.11 9.72 5.94
N ASP A 391 -36.35 9.53 5.50
CA ASP A 391 -37.30 8.59 6.12
C ASP A 391 -37.04 7.13 5.66
N ILE A 392 -37.75 6.19 6.28
CA ILE A 392 -37.71 4.76 5.90
C ILE A 392 -38.13 4.46 4.45
N ASN A 393 -38.77 5.41 3.76
CA ASN A 393 -39.17 5.29 2.36
C ASN A 393 -38.18 5.98 1.41
N ASN A 394 -37.00 6.37 1.90
CA ASN A 394 -35.98 7.14 1.17
C ASN A 394 -36.45 8.53 0.69
N LYS A 395 -37.44 9.13 1.35
CA LYS A 395 -37.87 10.50 1.10
C LYS A 395 -37.06 11.47 1.95
N ILE A 396 -36.66 12.58 1.34
CA ILE A 396 -36.05 13.70 2.07
C ILE A 396 -37.15 14.40 2.86
N VAL A 397 -36.94 14.53 4.16
CA VAL A 397 -37.86 15.19 5.09
C VAL A 397 -37.13 16.27 5.87
N SER A 398 -37.86 17.31 6.25
CA SER A 398 -37.36 18.38 7.11
C SER A 398 -38.50 18.91 7.96
N GLY A 399 -38.17 19.42 9.14
CA GLY A 399 -39.20 19.89 10.05
C GLY A 399 -38.63 20.52 11.31
N ASN A 400 -39.53 20.82 12.23
CA ASN A 400 -39.16 21.36 13.54
C ASN A 400 -38.84 20.21 14.49
N LEU A 401 -37.96 20.51 15.44
CA LEU A 401 -37.57 19.61 16.50
C LEU A 401 -37.75 20.30 17.84
N SER A 402 -38.24 19.56 18.83
CA SER A 402 -38.10 19.92 20.23
C SER A 402 -37.36 18.84 21.00
N ILE A 403 -36.44 19.25 21.86
CA ILE A 403 -35.63 18.37 22.71
C ILE A 403 -35.95 18.72 24.15
N VAL A 404 -36.24 17.69 24.94
CA VAL A 404 -36.59 17.82 26.36
C VAL A 404 -35.67 16.91 27.16
N ALA A 405 -35.04 17.44 28.21
CA ALA A 405 -34.21 16.64 29.10
C ALA A 405 -35.05 15.58 29.84
N ILE A 406 -34.51 14.38 29.98
CA ILE A 406 -35.05 13.32 30.82
C ILE A 406 -34.40 13.53 32.19
N ASN A 407 -35.20 13.94 33.17
CA ASN A 407 -34.74 14.16 34.55
C ASN A 407 -34.12 12.92 35.18
#